data_AF-X0X439-F1
#
_entry.id   AF-X0X439-F1
#
_cell.length_a   1.000
_cell.length_b   1.000
_cell.length_c   1.000
_cell.angle_alpha   90.00
_cell.angle_beta   90.00
_cell.angle_gamma   90.00
#
_symmetry.space_group_name_H-M   'P 1'
#
loop_
_entity.id
_entity.type
_entity.pdbx_description
1 polymer ?
#
loop_
_entity_poly.entity_id
_entity_poly.type
_entity_poly.pdbx_seq_one_letter_code
_entity_poly.pdbx_strand_id
1 'polypeptide(L)' 'METKTRMQFILFLQDVGVDRHIIRDLICEAGLPFAATWEDWRSVESPADVVAIVTVRAIVDDHMFDCFPNARVIAVAF' A
#
# COMPACT_ATOMS: atom_id res chain seq x y z
N MET A 1 -10.44 20.58 -18.16
CA MET A 1 -9.88 19.22 -18.19
C MET A 1 -10.13 18.62 -16.82
N GLU A 2 -11.09 17.72 -16.70
CA GLU A 2 -11.32 17.00 -15.45
C GLU A 2 -10.14 16.05 -15.23
N THR A 3 -9.35 16.29 -14.18
CA THR A 3 -8.34 15.34 -13.71
C THR A 3 -9.07 14.08 -13.25
N LYS A 4 -9.00 13.01 -14.06
CA LYS A 4 -9.36 11.66 -13.60
C LYS A 4 -8.55 11.38 -12.33
N THR A 5 -9.22 11.23 -11.20
CA THR A 5 -8.57 10.87 -9.94
C THR A 5 -7.89 9.51 -10.15
N ARG A 6 -6.56 9.51 -10.06
CA ARG A 6 -5.74 8.31 -10.17
C ARG A 6 -5.92 7.51 -8.87
N MET A 7 -6.26 6.22 -8.98
CA MET A 7 -6.50 5.37 -7.82
C MET A 7 -5.20 5.20 -7.04
N GLN A 8 -5.24 5.46 -5.73
CA GLN A 8 -4.08 5.31 -4.84
C GLN A 8 -4.15 3.98 -4.08
N PHE A 9 -3.01 3.48 -3.63
CA PHE A 9 -2.91 2.16 -2.99
C PHE A 9 -2.14 2.17 -1.67
N ILE A 10 -2.59 1.32 -0.75
CA ILE A 10 -1.82 0.82 0.39
C ILE A 10 -1.23 -0.53 -0.01
N LEU A 11 0.10 -0.63 -0.02
CA LEU A 11 0.81 -1.86 -0.32
C LEU A 11 1.07 -2.66 0.95
N PHE A 12 0.57 -3.87 1.03
CA PHE A 12 0.85 -4.82 2.10
C PHE A 12 1.91 -5.82 1.62
N LEU A 13 3.10 -5.83 2.25
CA LEU A 13 4.20 -6.71 1.86
C LEU A 13 3.99 -8.16 2.30
N GLN A 14 3.11 -8.42 3.28
CA GLN A 14 2.80 -9.74 3.81
C GLN A 14 1.32 -9.84 4.26
N ASP A 15 0.82 -11.07 4.31
CA ASP A 15 -0.50 -11.44 4.88
C ASP A 15 -0.46 -11.84 6.35
N VAL A 16 0.68 -11.68 7.02
CA VAL A 16 0.85 -12.23 8.37
C VAL A 16 -0.03 -11.45 9.36
N GLY A 17 -1.02 -12.14 9.92
CA GLY A 17 -1.92 -11.57 10.94
C GLY A 17 -3.00 -10.63 10.40
N VAL A 18 -3.19 -10.58 9.07
CA VAL A 18 -4.18 -9.69 8.43
C VAL A 18 -5.03 -10.47 7.43
N ASP A 19 -6.35 -10.44 7.63
CA ASP A 19 -7.31 -10.97 6.66
C ASP A 19 -7.56 -9.93 5.55
N ARG A 20 -7.26 -10.30 4.30
CA ARG A 20 -7.38 -9.41 3.13
C ARG A 20 -8.82 -8.91 2.91
N HIS A 21 -9.81 -9.73 3.22
CA HIS A 21 -11.22 -9.38 3.00
C HIS A 21 -11.65 -8.34 4.03
N ILE A 22 -11.31 -8.56 5.30
CA ILE A 22 -11.58 -7.59 6.38
C ILE A 22 -10.98 -6.22 6.04
N ILE A 23 -9.72 -6.16 5.57
CA ILE A 23 -9.10 -4.88 5.21
C ILE A 23 -9.81 -4.20 4.04
N ARG A 24 -10.16 -4.94 3.00
CA ARG A 24 -10.87 -4.39 1.83
C ARG A 24 -12.24 -3.84 2.24
N ASP A 25 -12.97 -4.58 3.07
CA ASP A 25 -14.28 -4.19 3.56
C ASP A 25 -14.16 -2.91 4.41
N LEU A 26 -13.21 -2.86 5.35
CA LEU A 26 -12.97 -1.67 6.18
C LEU A 26 -12.59 -0.43 5.36
N ILE A 27 -11.74 -0.60 4.33
CA ILE A 27 -11.37 0.51 3.42
C ILE A 27 -12.60 1.02 2.66
N CYS A 28 -13.43 0.10 2.16
CA CYS A 28 -14.64 0.42 1.42
C CYS A 28 -15.67 1.13 2.33
N GLU A 29 -15.93 0.57 3.51
CA GLU A 29 -16.86 1.12 4.52
C GLU A 29 -16.44 2.51 5.00
N ALA A 30 -15.13 2.74 5.18
CA ALA A 30 -14.60 4.04 5.57
C ALA A 30 -14.65 5.09 4.44
N GLY A 31 -14.99 4.70 3.20
CA GLY A 31 -15.06 5.60 2.06
C GLY A 31 -13.71 6.23 1.69
N LEU A 32 -12.62 5.50 1.95
CA LEU A 32 -11.27 6.01 1.74
C LEU A 32 -10.94 6.08 0.24
N PRO A 33 -10.19 7.10 -0.22
CA PRO A 33 -9.89 7.29 -1.65
C PRO A 33 -8.76 6.38 -2.17
N PHE A 34 -8.46 5.28 -1.46
CA PHE A 34 -7.39 4.36 -1.78
C PHE A 34 -7.84 2.91 -1.60
N ALA A 35 -7.19 1.98 -2.32
CA ALA A 35 -7.40 0.54 -2.20
C ALA A 35 -6.22 -0.14 -1.49
N ALA A 36 -6.39 -1.40 -1.07
CA ALA A 36 -5.28 -2.23 -0.60
C ALA A 36 -4.83 -3.21 -1.69
N THR A 37 -3.51 -3.37 -1.81
CA THR A 37 -2.87 -4.36 -2.68
C THR A 37 -1.84 -5.19 -1.90
N TRP A 38 -1.59 -6.41 -2.37
CA TRP A 38 -0.66 -7.39 -1.79
C TRP A 38 0.29 -7.94 -2.86
N GLU A 39 0.55 -7.12 -3.87
CA GLU A 39 1.51 -7.45 -4.92
C GLU A 39 2.92 -7.58 -4.32
N ASP A 40 3.76 -8.42 -4.94
CA ASP A 40 5.19 -8.32 -4.70
C ASP A 40 5.63 -6.90 -5.07
N TRP A 41 6.30 -6.22 -4.14
CA TRP A 41 6.72 -4.83 -4.30
C TRP A 41 7.59 -4.62 -5.53
N ARG A 42 8.31 -5.65 -6.01
CA ARG A 42 9.11 -5.61 -7.24
C ARG A 42 8.28 -5.65 -8.52
N SER A 43 7.02 -6.04 -8.42
CA SER A 43 6.09 -6.24 -9.53
C SER A 43 5.00 -5.18 -9.59
N VAL A 44 5.02 -4.19 -8.70
CA VAL A 44 4.04 -3.09 -8.68
C VAL A 44 4.15 -2.27 -9.96
N GLU A 45 3.13 -2.29 -10.80
CA GLU A 45 3.15 -1.62 -12.11
C GLU A 45 3.18 -0.10 -12.00
N SER A 46 2.59 0.47 -10.93
CA SER A 46 2.53 1.91 -10.69
C SER A 46 3.01 2.28 -9.28
N PRO A 47 4.32 2.24 -9.01
CA PRO A 47 4.87 2.52 -7.68
C PRO A 47 4.55 3.92 -7.15
N ALA A 48 4.38 4.90 -8.05
CA ALA A 48 3.99 6.26 -7.68
C ALA A 48 2.53 6.36 -7.17
N ASP A 49 1.69 5.35 -7.40
CA ASP A 49 0.32 5.33 -6.91
C ASP A 49 0.23 4.71 -5.49
N VAL A 50 1.34 4.15 -4.98
CA VAL A 50 1.44 3.66 -3.60
C VAL A 50 1.69 4.83 -2.64
N VAL A 51 0.78 5.01 -1.68
CA VAL A 51 0.83 6.11 -0.69
C VAL A 51 1.22 5.65 0.71
N ALA A 52 1.09 4.35 0.99
CA ALA A 52 1.50 3.75 2.24
C ALA A 52 1.98 2.31 2.02
N ILE A 53 2.93 1.87 2.86
CA ILE A 53 3.45 0.50 2.87
C ILE A 53 3.22 -0.07 4.27
N VAL A 54 2.67 -1.28 4.32
CA VAL A 54 2.44 -2.03 5.55
C VAL A 54 3.24 -3.32 5.49
N THR A 55 4.03 -3.59 6.53
CA THR A 55 4.85 -4.79 6.60
C THR A 55 4.89 -5.39 8.00
N VAL A 56 5.04 -6.72 8.03
CA VAL A 56 5.26 -7.51 9.23
C VAL A 56 6.59 -8.22 9.07
N ARG A 57 7.62 -7.75 9.77
CA ARG A 57 8.99 -8.31 9.74
C ARG A 57 9.75 -8.18 8.41
N ALA A 58 9.28 -7.45 7.40
CA ALA A 58 10.16 -7.09 6.28
C ALA A 58 11.08 -5.92 6.67
N ILE A 59 12.30 -5.96 6.15
CA ILE A 59 13.24 -4.86 6.26
C ILE A 59 12.76 -3.74 5.35
N VAL A 60 12.69 -2.54 5.91
CA VAL A 60 12.43 -1.29 5.19
C VAL A 60 13.75 -0.53 5.16
N ASP A 61 14.26 -0.26 3.97
CA ASP A 61 15.52 0.43 3.73
C ASP A 61 15.33 1.60 2.75
N ASP A 62 16.40 2.38 2.53
CA ASP A 62 16.41 3.54 1.64
C ASP A 62 15.96 3.17 0.22
N HIS A 63 16.34 1.98 -0.24
CA HIS A 63 15.95 1.48 -1.56
C HIS A 63 14.42 1.34 -1.70
N MET A 64 13.72 0.96 -0.62
CA MET A 64 12.26 0.90 -0.64
C MET A 64 11.63 2.30 -0.81
N PHE A 65 12.18 3.32 -0.16
CA PHE A 65 11.70 4.69 -0.33
C PHE A 65 11.95 5.23 -1.74
N ASP A 66 13.09 4.89 -2.33
CA ASP A 66 13.41 5.25 -3.72
C ASP A 66 12.43 4.61 -4.71
N CYS A 67 11.99 3.38 -4.45
CA CYS A 67 11.04 2.67 -5.29
C CYS A 67 9.62 3.22 -5.21
N PHE A 68 9.22 3.78 -4.05
CA PHE A 68 7.87 4.28 -3.79
C PHE A 68 7.88 5.77 -3.43
N PRO A 69 8.10 6.67 -4.40
CA PRO A 69 8.37 8.09 -4.14
C PRO A 69 7.22 8.86 -3.48
N ASN A 70 6.00 8.32 -3.57
CA ASN A 70 4.80 8.90 -2.98
C ASN A 70 4.35 8.19 -1.69
N ALA A 71 5.04 7.13 -1.26
CA ALA A 71 4.79 6.55 0.04
C ALA A 71 5.15 7.57 1.13
N ARG A 72 4.21 7.82 2.04
CA ARG A 72 4.38 8.76 3.17
C ARG A 72 4.28 8.08 4.53
N VAL A 73 3.74 6.86 4.56
CA VAL A 73 3.54 6.08 5.78
C VAL A 73 4.13 4.70 5.57
N ILE A 74 4.97 4.27 6.52
CA ILE A 74 5.40 2.88 6.63
C ILE A 74 5.02 2.37 8.01
N ALA A 75 4.14 1.38 8.05
CA ALA A 75 3.73 0.72 9.27
C ALA A 75 4.44 -0.63 9.39
N VAL A 76 5.19 -0.80 10.48
CA VAL A 76 5.91 -2.04 10.80
C VAL A 76 5.32 -2.62 12.08
N ALA A 77 4.69 -3.79 11.99
CA ALA A 77 4.21 -4.55 13.15
C ALA A 77 5.15 -5.71 13.47
N PHE A 78 5.33 -6.01 14.76
CA PHE A 78 6.25 -7.04 15.28
C PHE A 78 5.51 -8.19 15.96
#